data_AF-A0A962M801-F1
#
_entry.id   AF-A0A962M801-F1
#
_cell.length_a   1.000
_cell.length_b   1.000
_cell.length_c   1.000
_cell.angle_alpha   90.00
_cell.angle_beta   90.00
_cell.angle_gamma   90.00
#
_symmetry.space_group_name_H-M   'P 1'
#
loop_
_entity.id
_entity.type
_entity.pdbx_description
1 polymer ?
#
loop_
_entity_poly.entity_id
_entity_poly.type
_entity_poly.pdbx_seq_one_letter_code
_entity_poly.pdbx_strand_id
1 'polypeptide(L)'
;MTNLDDKIVKLQAEIKRREDELKKIEKFVPNTNLVFNSILTNTSLNLNVLDENELLQLYHFVGVFKDTDILFSGFSVDDWLHDIEGRLSQKQKVNKTNKLRVLKAQLDELLSSDKKRELQLAAIEASLLED
;
A
#
# COMPACT_ATOMS: atom_id res chain seq x y z
N MET A 1 19.78 27.62 10.79
CA MET A 1 19.78 26.35 10.02
C MET A 1 19.20 25.18 10.81
N THR A 2 19.29 25.15 12.14
CA THR A 2 18.73 24.10 13.03
C THR A 2 17.26 23.74 12.78
N ASN A 3 16.40 24.73 12.52
CA ASN A 3 14.96 24.50 12.32
C ASN A 3 14.64 23.61 11.10
N LEU A 4 15.43 23.70 10.02
CA LEU A 4 15.19 22.92 8.81
C LEU A 4 15.59 21.45 9.01
N ASP A 5 16.77 21.20 9.57
CA ASP A 5 17.23 19.85 9.86
C ASP A 5 16.32 19.15 10.88
N ASP A 6 15.87 19.86 11.93
CA ASP A 6 14.91 19.33 12.90
C ASP A 6 13.57 18.96 12.23
N LYS A 7 13.13 19.76 11.26
CA LYS A 7 11.92 19.48 10.48
C LYS A 7 12.12 18.25 9.59
N ILE A 8 13.28 18.09 8.96
CA ILE A 8 13.62 16.91 8.15
C ILE A 8 13.60 15.65 9.00
N VAL A 9 14.26 15.66 10.17
CA VAL A 9 14.29 14.52 11.10
C VAL A 9 12.88 14.14 11.57
N LYS A 10 12.03 15.12 11.89
CA LYS A 10 10.61 14.87 12.23
C LYS A 10 9.85 14.20 11.08
N LEU A 11 10.08 14.64 9.85
CA LEU A 11 9.43 14.04 8.66
C LEU A 11 9.94 12.62 8.39
N GLN A 12 11.24 12.34 8.59
CA GLN A 12 11.78 10.99 8.50
C GLN A 12 11.16 10.05 9.55
N ALA A 13 10.97 10.53 10.78
CA ALA A 13 10.29 9.77 11.84
C ALA A 13 8.82 9.47 11.47
N GLU A 14 8.10 10.43 10.90
CA GLU A 14 6.73 10.23 10.40
C GLU A 14 6.66 9.24 9.24
N ILE A 15 7.63 9.27 8.31
CA ILE A 15 7.74 8.25 7.25
C ILE A 15 7.92 6.86 7.87
N LYS A 16 8.83 6.70 8.83
CA LYS A 16 9.07 5.42 9.50
C LYS A 16 7.79 4.90 10.17
N ARG A 17 7.05 5.78 10.87
CA ARG A 17 5.75 5.43 11.49
C ARG A 17 4.76 4.89 10.45
N ARG A 18 4.62 5.57 9.30
CA ARG A 18 3.73 5.14 8.21
C ARG A 18 4.19 3.84 7.55
N GLU A 19 5.49 3.64 7.37
CA GLU A 19 6.05 2.37 6.86
C GLU A 19 5.70 1.22 7.81
N ASP A 20 5.80 1.43 9.13
CA ASP A 20 5.46 0.42 10.13
C ASP A 20 3.95 0.13 10.20
N GLU A 21 3.10 1.13 9.98
CA GLU A 21 1.65 0.93 9.81
C GLU A 21 1.33 0.08 8.58
N LEU A 22 1.98 0.32 7.45
CA LEU A 22 1.78 -0.48 6.23
C LEU A 22 2.21 -1.94 6.41
N LYS A 23 3.20 -2.23 7.26
CA LYS A 23 3.62 -3.61 7.58
C LYS A 23 2.54 -4.39 8.33
N LYS A 24 1.70 -3.72 9.12
CA LYS A 24 0.61 -4.34 9.88
C LYS A 24 -0.58 -4.77 9.00
N ILE A 25 -0.67 -4.27 7.77
CA ILE A 25 -1.71 -4.68 6.83
C ILE A 25 -1.49 -6.14 6.45
N GLU A 26 -2.48 -6.98 6.76
CA GLU A 26 -2.48 -8.41 6.51
C GLU A 26 -2.29 -8.77 5.02
N LYS A 27 -1.83 -10.00 4.78
CA LYS A 27 -1.74 -10.52 3.41
C LYS A 27 -3.14 -10.89 2.94
N PHE A 28 -3.55 -10.29 1.83
CA PHE A 28 -4.77 -10.69 1.13
C PHE A 28 -4.70 -12.16 0.69
N VAL A 29 -5.77 -12.89 0.99
CA VAL A 29 -6.02 -14.26 0.56
C VAL A 29 -7.32 -14.25 -0.26
N PRO A 30 -7.29 -14.70 -1.52
CA PRO A 30 -8.47 -14.66 -2.37
C PRO A 30 -9.47 -15.77 -2.04
N ASN A 31 -10.76 -15.46 -2.20
CA ASN A 31 -11.86 -16.42 -2.15
C ASN A 31 -12.16 -17.01 -3.53
N THR A 32 -11.83 -16.29 -4.61
CA THR A 32 -12.07 -16.70 -5.99
C THR A 32 -10.77 -17.09 -6.70
N ASN A 33 -10.88 -17.43 -7.99
CA ASN A 33 -9.73 -17.66 -8.86
C ASN A 33 -9.11 -16.35 -9.43
N LEU A 34 -9.63 -15.17 -9.06
CA LEU A 34 -9.21 -13.85 -9.55
C LEU A 34 -9.42 -13.61 -11.05
N VAL A 35 -10.23 -14.45 -11.72
CA VAL A 35 -10.59 -14.31 -13.13
C VAL A 35 -12.10 -14.17 -13.26
N PHE A 36 -12.55 -12.92 -13.41
CA PHE A 36 -13.96 -12.58 -13.52
C PHE A 36 -14.42 -12.74 -14.97
N ASN A 37 -15.29 -13.71 -15.23
CA ASN A 37 -15.92 -13.90 -16.53
C ASN A 37 -17.33 -13.31 -16.52
N SER A 38 -17.54 -12.29 -17.34
CA SER A 38 -18.85 -11.66 -17.54
C SER A 38 -19.61 -12.37 -18.66
N ILE A 39 -20.76 -12.95 -18.32
CA ILE A 39 -21.67 -13.57 -19.31
C ILE A 39 -22.30 -12.50 -20.21
N LEU A 40 -22.51 -11.28 -19.69
CA LEU A 40 -23.17 -10.18 -20.41
C LEU A 40 -22.30 -9.60 -21.52
N THR A 41 -20.99 -9.48 -21.26
CA THR A 41 -20.03 -8.85 -22.19
C THR A 41 -19.14 -9.87 -22.89
N ASN A 42 -19.21 -11.16 -22.52
CA ASN A 42 -18.32 -12.21 -22.97
C ASN A 42 -16.83 -11.84 -22.81
N THR A 43 -16.51 -11.12 -21.73
CA THR A 43 -15.15 -10.68 -21.40
C THR A 43 -14.64 -11.39 -20.16
N SER A 44 -13.32 -11.61 -20.13
CA SER A 44 -12.61 -12.18 -18.99
C SER A 44 -11.65 -11.13 -18.43
N LEU A 45 -11.77 -10.81 -17.14
CA LEU A 45 -10.97 -9.83 -16.44
C LEU A 45 -10.12 -10.52 -15.37
N ASN A 46 -8.81 -10.43 -15.50
CA ASN A 46 -7.89 -10.93 -14.47
C ASN A 46 -7.60 -9.81 -13.47
N LEU A 47 -8.14 -9.93 -12.26
CA LEU A 47 -7.97 -8.96 -11.17
C LEU A 47 -6.49 -8.73 -10.82
N ASN A 48 -5.59 -9.62 -11.25
CA ASN A 48 -4.17 -9.43 -11.03
C ASN A 48 -3.56 -8.30 -11.84
N VAL A 49 -4.09 -8.03 -13.03
CA VAL A 49 -3.52 -7.07 -14.00
C VAL A 49 -4.28 -5.76 -14.05
N LEU A 50 -5.56 -5.75 -13.66
CA LEU A 50 -6.38 -4.54 -13.63
C LEU A 50 -5.71 -3.44 -12.83
N ASP A 51 -5.87 -2.17 -13.20
CA ASP A 51 -5.46 -1.01 -12.41
C ASP A 51 -6.48 -0.65 -11.30
N GLU A 52 -6.20 0.40 -10.54
CA GLU A 52 -7.08 0.82 -9.43
C GLU A 52 -8.46 1.31 -9.92
N ASN A 53 -8.52 1.98 -11.07
CA ASN A 53 -9.76 2.49 -11.65
C ASN A 53 -10.59 1.35 -12.25
N GLU A 54 -9.96 0.41 -12.94
CA GLU A 54 -10.60 -0.80 -13.47
C GLU A 54 -11.17 -1.66 -12.33
N LEU A 55 -10.44 -1.82 -11.22
CA LEU A 55 -10.93 -2.52 -10.03
C LEU A 55 -12.11 -1.79 -9.39
N LEU A 56 -12.09 -0.46 -9.29
CA LEU A 56 -13.23 0.32 -8.75
C LEU A 56 -14.48 0.21 -9.63
N GLN A 57 -14.31 0.23 -10.95
CA GLN A 57 -15.43 0.01 -11.87
C GLN A 57 -16.03 -1.38 -11.71
N LEU A 58 -15.18 -2.41 -11.60
CA LEU A 58 -15.63 -3.77 -11.35
C LEU A 58 -16.32 -3.90 -9.98
N TYR A 59 -15.79 -3.26 -8.94
CA TYR A 59 -16.39 -3.22 -7.61
C TYR A 59 -17.82 -2.68 -7.66
N HIS A 60 -18.00 -1.52 -8.30
CA HIS A 60 -19.33 -0.92 -8.44
C HIS A 60 -20.27 -1.79 -9.27
N PHE A 61 -19.79 -2.37 -10.36
CA PHE A 61 -20.59 -3.28 -11.20
C PHE A 61 -21.06 -4.51 -10.41
N VAL A 62 -20.14 -5.21 -9.76
CA VAL A 62 -20.46 -6.41 -8.95
C VAL A 62 -21.36 -6.03 -7.77
N GLY A 63 -21.11 -4.87 -7.15
CA GLY A 63 -21.86 -4.36 -6.00
C GLY A 63 -23.34 -4.11 -6.28
N VAL A 64 -23.75 -3.91 -7.54
CA VAL A 64 -25.18 -3.82 -7.92
C VAL A 64 -25.95 -5.09 -7.55
N PHE A 65 -25.26 -6.24 -7.48
CA PHE A 65 -25.85 -7.54 -7.26
C PHE A 65 -25.71 -8.05 -5.81
N LYS A 66 -25.27 -7.21 -4.87
CA LYS A 66 -24.93 -7.62 -3.50
C LYS A 66 -26.06 -8.37 -2.78
N ASP A 67 -27.30 -7.96 -3.00
CA ASP A 67 -28.48 -8.57 -2.36
C ASP A 67 -29.14 -9.65 -3.24
N THR A 68 -28.36 -10.32 -4.10
CA THR A 68 -28.86 -11.35 -5.02
C THR A 68 -28.10 -12.66 -4.85
N ASP A 69 -28.74 -13.78 -5.20
CA ASP A 69 -28.11 -15.11 -5.21
C ASP A 69 -27.33 -15.41 -6.51
N ILE A 70 -26.96 -14.36 -7.27
CA ILE A 70 -26.24 -14.52 -8.53
C ILE A 70 -24.83 -15.02 -8.26
N LEU A 71 -24.40 -16.00 -9.05
CA LEU A 71 -23.03 -16.48 -9.07
C LEU A 71 -22.30 -15.95 -10.30
N PHE A 72 -21.17 -15.27 -10.08
CA PHE A 72 -20.25 -14.88 -11.13
C PHE A 72 -19.11 -15.90 -11.19
N SER A 73 -18.95 -16.55 -12.34
CA SER A 73 -17.92 -17.59 -12.53
C SER A 73 -17.91 -18.68 -11.45
N GLY A 74 -19.08 -18.99 -10.87
CA GLY A 74 -19.24 -19.99 -9.80
C GLY A 74 -19.01 -19.51 -8.37
N PHE A 75 -18.76 -18.21 -8.15
CA PHE A 75 -18.55 -17.61 -6.83
C PHE A 75 -19.63 -16.59 -6.49
N SER A 76 -19.88 -16.37 -5.19
CA SER A 76 -20.86 -15.41 -4.71
C SER A 76 -20.44 -13.97 -5.00
N VAL A 77 -21.39 -13.04 -4.93
CA VAL A 77 -21.09 -11.60 -5.05
C VAL A 77 -20.17 -11.14 -3.93
N ASP A 78 -20.37 -11.61 -2.69
CA ASP A 78 -19.52 -11.26 -1.55
C ASP A 78 -18.07 -11.75 -1.72
N ASP A 79 -17.85 -12.95 -2.27
CA ASP A 79 -16.51 -13.46 -2.57
C ASP A 79 -15.77 -12.55 -3.56
N TRP A 80 -16.49 -12.08 -4.59
CA TRP A 80 -15.91 -11.15 -5.57
C TRP A 80 -15.64 -9.78 -4.96
N LEU A 81 -16.54 -9.23 -4.15
CA LEU A 81 -16.33 -7.95 -3.48
C LEU A 81 -15.12 -8.02 -2.55
N HIS A 82 -14.98 -9.08 -1.75
CA HIS A 82 -13.80 -9.35 -0.92
C HIS A 82 -12.51 -9.35 -1.74
N ASP A 83 -12.48 -10.08 -2.86
CA ASP A 83 -11.30 -10.17 -3.70
C ASP A 83 -10.93 -8.84 -4.37
N ILE A 84 -11.92 -8.08 -4.84
CA ILE A 84 -11.71 -6.77 -5.46
C ILE A 84 -11.17 -5.78 -4.43
N GLU A 85 -11.77 -5.72 -3.24
CA GLU A 85 -11.32 -4.87 -2.12
C GLU A 85 -9.90 -5.25 -1.66
N GLY A 86 -9.61 -6.55 -1.62
CA GLY A 86 -8.28 -7.07 -1.32
C GLY A 86 -7.22 -6.62 -2.32
N ARG A 87 -7.51 -6.69 -3.63
CA ARG A 87 -6.60 -6.20 -4.68
C ARG A 87 -6.45 -4.68 -4.69
N LEU A 88 -7.53 -3.94 -4.45
CA LEU A 88 -7.47 -2.48 -4.26
C LEU A 88 -6.53 -2.12 -3.11
N SER A 89 -6.71 -2.77 -1.95
CA SER A 89 -5.87 -2.57 -0.77
C SER A 89 -4.39 -2.89 -1.03
N GLN A 90 -4.10 -3.98 -1.75
CA GLN A 90 -2.74 -4.32 -2.16
C GLN A 90 -2.11 -3.25 -3.05
N LYS A 91 -2.83 -2.75 -4.07
CA LYS A 91 -2.31 -1.70 -4.95
C LYS A 91 -2.08 -0.39 -4.20
N GLN A 92 -3.02 0.02 -3.36
CA GLN A 92 -2.88 1.21 -2.53
C GLN A 92 -1.68 1.08 -1.59
N LYS A 93 -1.45 -0.11 -1.01
CA LYS A 93 -0.26 -0.38 -0.19
C LYS A 93 1.02 -0.20 -1.01
N VAL A 94 1.11 -0.78 -2.21
CA VAL A 94 2.27 -0.62 -3.11
C VAL A 94 2.50 0.85 -3.47
N ASN A 95 1.44 1.57 -3.84
CA ASN A 95 1.50 2.99 -4.18
C ASN A 95 1.98 3.85 -2.99
N LYS A 96 1.43 3.61 -1.79
CA LYS A 96 1.85 4.29 -0.55
C LYS A 96 3.31 3.98 -0.21
N THR A 97 3.73 2.72 -0.29
CA THR A 97 5.13 2.32 -0.05
C THR A 97 6.09 3.01 -1.02
N ASN A 98 5.76 3.02 -2.31
CA ASN A 98 6.58 3.70 -3.32
C ASN A 98 6.67 5.20 -3.07
N LYS A 99 5.56 5.84 -2.69
CA LYS A 99 5.53 7.27 -2.34
C LYS A 99 6.41 7.56 -1.13
N LEU A 100 6.32 6.76 -0.07
CA LEU A 100 7.16 6.92 1.12
C LEU A 100 8.65 6.75 0.80
N ARG A 101 9.00 5.77 -0.04
CA ARG A 101 10.38 5.55 -0.51
C ARG A 101 10.94 6.78 -1.23
N VAL A 102 10.16 7.38 -2.13
CA VAL A 102 10.59 8.60 -2.86
C VAL A 102 10.74 9.78 -1.90
N LEU A 103 9.77 10.00 -1.01
CA LEU A 103 9.84 11.08 -0.01
C LEU A 103 11.04 10.92 0.93
N LYS A 104 11.34 9.69 1.34
CA LYS A 104 12.51 9.39 2.19
C LYS A 104 13.81 9.77 1.49
N ALA A 105 14.00 9.35 0.24
CA ALA A 105 15.19 9.70 -0.53
C ALA A 105 15.35 11.23 -0.69
N GLN A 106 14.25 11.95 -0.95
CA GLN A 106 14.27 13.41 -1.03
C GLN A 106 14.65 14.07 0.30
N LEU A 107 14.17 13.55 1.43
CA LEU A 107 14.55 14.06 2.75
C LEU A 107 16.02 13.78 3.09
N ASP A 108 16.53 12.60 2.73
CA ASP A 108 17.93 12.22 2.96
C ASP A 108 18.90 13.11 2.15
N GLU A 109 18.51 13.53 0.95
CA GLU A 109 19.27 14.49 0.14
C GLU A 109 19.29 15.90 0.76
N LEU A 110 18.16 16.35 1.31
CA LEU A 110 18.01 17.68 1.92
C LEU A 110 18.72 17.83 3.27
N LEU A 111 19.01 16.73 3.96
CA LEU A 111 19.64 16.76 5.27
C LEU A 111 21.10 17.25 5.18
N SER A 112 21.45 18.25 6.01
CA SER A 112 22.77 18.87 5.99
C SER A 112 23.89 17.89 6.32
N SER A 113 25.09 18.13 5.77
CA SER A 113 26.26 17.27 6.03
C SER A 113 26.67 17.28 7.50
N ASP A 114 26.51 18.40 8.19
CA ASP A 114 26.79 18.51 9.63
C ASP A 114 25.80 17.70 10.45
N LYS A 115 24.49 17.78 10.14
CA LYS A 115 23.50 16.95 10.82
C LYS A 115 23.69 15.46 10.55
N LYS A 116 24.10 15.08 9.33
CA LYS A 116 24.46 13.69 9.01
C LYS A 116 25.60 13.19 9.88
N ARG A 117 26.65 13.99 10.07
CA ARG A 117 27.78 13.64 10.96
C ARG A 117 27.33 13.52 12.41
N GLU A 118 26.51 14.46 12.89
CA GLU A 118 25.94 14.42 14.24
C GLU A 118 25.15 13.12 14.48
N LEU A 119 24.28 12.73 13.55
CA LEU A 119 23.53 11.48 13.64
C LEU A 119 24.43 10.23 13.60
N GLN A 120 25.51 10.25 12.81
CA GLN A 120 26.49 9.16 12.75
C GLN A 120 27.26 9.01 14.06
N LEU A 121 27.70 10.12 14.66
CA LEU A 121 28.36 10.12 15.97
C LEU A 121 27.42 9.56 17.04
N ALA A 122 26.18 10.04 17.09
CA ALA A 122 25.17 9.54 18.02
C ALA A 122 24.89 8.03 17.85
N ALA A 123 24.90 7.52 16.62
CA ALA A 123 24.73 6.09 16.36
C ALA A 123 25.91 5.23 16.87
N ILE A 124 27.14 5.74 16.76
CA ILE A 124 28.34 5.10 17.31
C ILE A 124 28.29 5.09 18.85
N GLU A 125 27.94 6.23 19.46
CA GLU A 125 27.79 6.34 20.91
C GLU A 125 26.75 5.37 21.46
N ALA A 126 25.58 5.27 20.81
CA ALA A 126 24.53 4.33 21.21
C ALA A 126 25.01 2.87 21.12
N SER A 127 25.74 2.51 20.07
CA SER A 127 26.26 1.15 19.88
C SER A 127 27.28 0.76 20.97
N LEU A 128 28.06 1.72 21.49
CA LEU A 128 29.03 1.49 22.56
C LEU A 128 28.39 1.37 23.96
N LEU A 129 27.11 1.75 24.10
CA LEU A 129 26.37 1.71 25.37
C LEU A 129 25.45 0.48 25.50
N GLU A 130 25.23 -0.26 24.42
CA GLU A 130 24.46 -1.51 24.41
C GLU A 130 25.31 -2.76 24.74
N ASP A 131 26.64 -2.60 24.87
CA ASP A 131 27.61 -3.61 25.37
C ASP A 131 27.84 -3.50 26.89
#